data_AF-A0A9D2DRC4-F1
#
_entry.id   AF-A0A9D2DRC4-F1
#
_cell.length_a   1.000
_cell.length_b   1.000
_cell.length_c   1.000
_cell.angle_alpha   90.00
_cell.angle_beta   90.00
_cell.angle_gamma   90.00
#
_symmetry.space_group_name_H-M   'P 1'
#
loop_
_entity.id
_entity.type
_entity.pdbx_description
1 polymer ?
#
loop_
_entity_poly.entity_id
_entity_poly.type
_entity_poly.pdbx_seq_one_letter_code
_entity_poly.pdbx_strand_id
1 'polypeptide(L)'
;MNMITLHDASRTEATFLSNIFIDEYMPEANGEFVKVYIYLLRILGNAPVSFSLEQMADQLLCTEGDILRALKYWSKAGLIALEENEDHQLSGISIIPPKPLSHKEMPKEQGEEKPSVPQAPDKNKSLTPARIQELKQNEEIIQLLYIAEQYLGKTLSPTEIQKLLFFYDELHFSADLIEYLIEYCVSHSHKSIRYIEKVALAWSEEKITTVQMAKEASSRYNKEYFTILKALGISGRNPVDTEIAIMDTWIKEYGFSMDIIQEACSRTVLQTGQSSFQYADKILTGWKNKNVKSKNDIAVLDAEHKKRRLDRAPRRQSTSAPNRFNNFQQRDYDFDEYEKRLLNK
;
A
#
# COMPACT_ATOMS: atom_id res chain seq x y z
N MET A 1 -49.09 39.58 42.97
CA MET A 1 -47.65 39.89 42.88
C MET A 1 -47.15 39.21 41.62
N ASN A 2 -46.72 39.98 40.61
CA ASN A 2 -46.23 39.41 39.37
C ASN A 2 -44.86 38.78 39.62
N MET A 3 -44.73 37.48 39.33
CA MET A 3 -43.45 36.79 39.40
C MET A 3 -42.57 37.28 38.25
N ILE A 4 -41.42 37.85 38.60
CA ILE A 4 -40.39 38.23 37.64
C ILE A 4 -39.61 36.96 37.29
N THR A 5 -39.69 36.54 36.03
CA THR A 5 -38.89 35.43 35.49
C THR A 5 -37.58 36.01 34.97
N LEU A 6 -36.47 35.63 35.59
CA LEU A 6 -35.13 35.95 35.11
C LEU A 6 -34.82 35.07 33.89
N HIS A 7 -34.64 35.70 32.73
CA HIS A 7 -34.15 35.04 31.52
C HIS A 7 -32.65 35.29 31.41
N ASP A 8 -31.87 34.23 31.62
CA ASP A 8 -30.44 34.21 31.29
C ASP A 8 -30.31 33.90 29.78
N ALA A 9 -30.14 34.95 28.97
CA ALA A 9 -29.82 34.82 27.54
C ALA A 9 -28.36 34.41 27.30
N SER A 10 -27.56 34.27 28.35
CA SER A 10 -26.14 33.94 28.33
C SER A 10 -25.85 32.57 28.96
N ARG A 11 -26.62 31.53 28.59
CA ARG A 11 -26.10 30.17 28.70
C ARG A 11 -24.93 30.02 27.72
N THR A 12 -23.77 30.52 28.08
CA THR A 12 -22.50 30.21 27.42
C THR A 12 -22.21 28.73 27.65
N GLU A 13 -22.74 27.89 26.76
CA GLU A 13 -22.40 26.47 26.71
C GLU A 13 -20.97 26.35 26.14
N ALA A 14 -19.98 26.36 27.03
CA ALA A 14 -18.57 26.24 26.68
C ALA A 14 -18.08 24.80 26.83
N THR A 15 -17.20 24.37 25.91
CA THR A 15 -16.44 23.12 26.07
C THR A 15 -15.03 23.47 26.51
N PHE A 16 -14.64 23.02 27.70
CA PHE A 16 -13.31 23.28 28.23
C PHE A 16 -12.29 22.33 27.62
N LEU A 17 -11.22 22.89 27.05
CA LEU A 17 -10.08 22.16 26.54
C LEU A 17 -8.88 22.44 27.45
N SER A 18 -8.14 21.39 27.80
CA SER A 18 -6.90 21.55 28.55
C SER A 18 -5.84 22.24 27.70
N ASN A 19 -5.12 23.20 28.27
CA ASN A 19 -3.97 23.82 27.58
C ASN A 19 -2.89 22.77 27.24
N ILE A 20 -2.73 21.73 28.07
CA ILE A 20 -1.83 20.61 27.78
C ILE A 20 -2.25 19.89 26.49
N PHE A 21 -3.55 19.69 26.29
CA PHE A 21 -4.05 19.12 25.04
C PHE A 21 -3.73 20.04 23.85
N ILE A 22 -3.98 21.34 23.99
CA ILE A 22 -3.74 22.33 22.94
C ILE A 22 -2.25 22.41 22.57
N ASP A 23 -1.37 22.33 23.55
CA ASP A 23 0.06 22.55 23.35
C ASP A 23 0.80 21.28 22.90
N GLU A 24 0.42 20.11 23.42
CA GLU A 24 1.20 18.87 23.25
C GLU A 24 0.52 17.81 22.39
N TYR A 25 -0.81 17.82 22.28
CA TYR A 25 -1.57 16.75 21.61
C TYR A 25 -2.30 17.22 20.34
N MET A 26 -2.82 18.45 20.35
CA MET A 26 -3.53 19.07 19.23
C MET A 26 -2.64 19.35 18.00
N PRO A 27 -1.38 19.82 18.13
CA PRO A 27 -0.59 20.23 16.96
C PRO A 27 -0.18 19.06 16.06
N GLU A 28 -0.02 17.86 16.64
CA GLU A 28 0.38 16.65 15.91
C GLU A 28 -0.81 15.86 15.34
N ALA A 29 -2.04 16.16 15.80
CA ALA A 29 -3.23 15.44 15.40
C ALA A 29 -3.83 15.96 14.08
N ASN A 30 -4.43 15.07 13.29
CA ASN A 30 -5.27 15.46 12.17
C ASN A 30 -6.41 16.36 12.67
N GLY A 31 -6.70 17.47 11.98
CA GLY A 31 -7.78 18.39 12.34
C GLY A 31 -9.15 17.71 12.46
N GLU A 32 -9.41 16.65 11.69
CA GLU A 32 -10.62 15.83 11.86
C GLU A 32 -10.64 15.07 13.19
N PHE A 33 -9.48 14.57 13.65
CA PHE A 33 -9.37 13.86 14.92
C PHE A 33 -9.54 14.82 16.11
N VAL A 34 -9.03 16.05 15.97
CA VAL A 34 -9.27 17.12 16.95
C VAL A 34 -10.76 17.44 17.05
N LYS A 35 -11.47 17.54 15.92
CA LYS A 35 -12.94 17.72 15.93
C LYS A 35 -13.65 16.59 16.67
N VAL A 36 -13.27 15.34 16.44
CA VAL A 36 -13.82 14.18 17.15
C VAL A 36 -13.59 14.31 18.67
N TYR A 37 -12.37 14.63 19.10
CA TYR A 37 -12.06 14.78 20.54
C TYR A 37 -12.86 15.90 21.20
N ILE A 38 -12.93 17.08 20.58
CA ILE A 38 -13.70 18.22 21.08
C ILE A 38 -15.19 17.88 21.14
N TYR A 39 -15.71 17.19 20.13
CA TYR A 39 -17.12 16.78 20.09
C TYR A 39 -17.45 15.76 21.20
N LEU A 40 -16.55 14.81 21.48
CA LEU A 40 -16.70 13.90 22.61
C LEU A 40 -16.70 14.64 23.95
N LEU A 41 -15.80 15.62 24.14
CA LEU A 41 -15.79 16.47 25.33
C LEU A 41 -17.10 17.28 25.47
N ARG A 42 -17.64 17.78 24.35
CA ARG A 42 -18.91 18.52 24.32
C ARG A 42 -20.08 17.64 24.76
N ILE A 43 -20.13 16.39 24.29
CA ILE A 43 -21.19 15.43 24.67
C ILE A 43 -21.07 15.07 26.16
N LEU A 44 -19.85 14.80 26.66
CA LEU A 44 -19.62 14.50 28.07
C LEU A 44 -19.99 15.67 29.00
N GLY A 45 -19.80 16.91 28.55
CA GLY A 45 -20.17 18.12 29.31
C GLY A 45 -21.67 18.24 29.59
N ASN A 46 -22.53 17.50 28.89
CA ASN A 46 -23.98 17.59 28.97
C ASN A 46 -24.64 16.37 29.67
N ALA A 47 -23.93 15.72 30.61
CA ALA A 47 -24.30 14.48 31.32
C ALA A 47 -23.97 13.21 30.51
N PRO A 48 -23.96 11.98 31.11
CA PRO A 48 -23.63 10.78 30.36
C PRO A 48 -24.71 10.51 29.31
N VAL A 49 -24.38 10.78 28.05
CA VAL A 49 -25.22 10.56 26.88
C VAL A 49 -24.60 9.42 26.08
N SER A 50 -25.38 8.38 25.81
CA SER A 50 -25.04 7.39 24.80
C SER A 50 -25.26 8.00 23.40
N PHE A 51 -24.30 7.80 22.50
CA PHE A 51 -24.41 8.23 21.11
C PHE A 51 -23.97 7.08 20.19
N SER A 52 -24.47 7.04 18.95
CA SER A 52 -23.97 6.08 17.95
C SER A 52 -22.83 6.68 17.14
N LEU A 53 -21.90 5.83 16.70
CA LEU A 53 -20.80 6.26 15.83
C LEU A 53 -21.32 6.85 14.51
N GLU A 54 -22.43 6.32 13.99
CA GLU A 54 -23.11 6.81 12.79
C GLU A 54 -23.56 8.28 12.96
N GLN A 55 -24.24 8.59 14.07
CA GLN A 55 -24.70 9.95 14.37
C GLN A 55 -23.54 10.93 14.53
N MET A 56 -22.44 10.49 15.13
CA MET A 56 -21.25 11.33 15.26
C MET A 56 -20.55 11.55 13.90
N ALA A 57 -20.51 10.53 13.06
CA ALA A 57 -19.96 10.61 11.71
C ALA A 57 -20.76 11.62 10.86
N ASP A 58 -22.09 11.53 10.90
CA ASP A 58 -23.00 12.46 10.22
C ASP A 58 -22.82 13.91 10.71
N GLN A 59 -22.76 14.12 12.03
CA GLN A 59 -22.62 15.46 12.61
C GLN A 59 -21.26 16.11 12.28
N LEU A 60 -20.21 15.31 12.18
CA LEU A 60 -18.85 15.77 11.86
C LEU A 60 -18.54 15.76 10.36
N LEU A 61 -19.51 15.38 9.52
CA LEU A 61 -19.40 15.28 8.07
C LEU A 61 -18.22 14.38 7.64
N CYS A 62 -18.08 13.23 8.28
CA CYS A 62 -17.04 12.23 7.98
C CYS A 62 -17.64 10.81 8.01
N THR A 63 -16.83 9.78 7.69
CA THR A 63 -17.30 8.38 7.74
C THR A 63 -17.10 7.77 9.14
N GLU A 64 -17.89 6.76 9.49
CA GLU A 64 -17.67 5.97 10.72
C GLU A 64 -16.25 5.38 10.80
N GLY A 65 -15.65 5.06 9.66
CA GLY A 65 -14.25 4.63 9.58
C GLY A 65 -13.30 5.74 10.04
N ASP A 66 -13.58 7.00 9.74
CA ASP A 66 -12.77 8.14 10.16
C ASP A 66 -12.90 8.37 11.67
N ILE A 67 -14.12 8.24 12.18
CA ILE A 67 -14.41 8.26 13.61
C ILE A 67 -13.63 7.19 14.36
N LEU A 68 -13.69 5.93 13.90
CA LEU A 68 -12.97 4.82 14.53
C LEU A 68 -11.45 5.02 14.48
N ARG A 69 -10.92 5.56 13.38
CA ARG A 69 -9.50 5.91 13.27
C ARG A 69 -9.11 7.00 14.27
N ALA A 70 -9.94 8.02 14.46
CA ALA A 70 -9.72 9.08 15.45
C ALA A 70 -9.74 8.51 16.88
N LEU A 71 -10.71 7.65 17.22
CA LEU A 71 -10.79 7.00 18.53
C LEU A 71 -9.56 6.14 18.84
N LYS A 72 -9.12 5.31 17.87
CA LYS A 72 -7.90 4.50 18.01
C LYS A 72 -6.64 5.36 18.15
N TYR A 73 -6.57 6.46 17.41
CA TYR A 73 -5.46 7.42 17.52
C TYR A 73 -5.37 8.01 18.92
N TRP A 74 -6.48 8.53 19.45
CA TRP A 74 -6.51 9.12 20.80
C TRP A 74 -6.34 8.08 21.91
N SER A 75 -6.74 6.83 21.64
CA SER A 75 -6.46 5.73 22.56
C SER A 75 -4.98 5.41 22.64
N LYS A 76 -4.29 5.38 21.50
CA LYS A 76 -2.83 5.25 21.47
C LYS A 76 -2.11 6.42 22.13
N ALA A 77 -2.67 7.63 22.03
CA ALA A 77 -2.16 8.83 22.70
C ALA A 77 -2.46 8.87 24.22
N GLY A 78 -3.20 7.88 24.75
CA GLY A 78 -3.56 7.82 26.16
C GLY A 78 -4.59 8.85 26.61
N LEU A 79 -5.32 9.46 25.68
CA LEU A 79 -6.40 10.42 25.95
C LEU A 79 -7.79 9.81 25.92
N ILE A 80 -7.93 8.59 25.40
CA ILE A 80 -9.19 7.84 25.36
C ILE A 80 -8.95 6.37 25.75
N ALA A 81 -9.77 5.83 26.64
CA ALA A 81 -9.88 4.39 26.83
C ALA A 81 -11.12 3.89 26.08
N LEU A 82 -10.94 2.84 25.29
CA LEU A 82 -12.00 2.14 24.58
C LEU A 82 -12.31 0.87 25.36
N GLU A 83 -13.58 0.66 25.70
CA GLU A 83 -14.08 -0.57 26.31
C GLU A 83 -14.74 -1.40 25.19
N GLU A 84 -14.36 -2.67 25.08
CA GLU A 84 -14.93 -3.61 24.12
C GLU A 84 -15.70 -4.70 24.87
N ASN A 85 -16.88 -5.06 24.36
CA ASN A 85 -17.67 -6.19 24.88
C ASN A 85 -17.04 -7.53 24.47
N GLU A 86 -17.57 -8.64 25.00
CA GLU A 86 -17.15 -10.02 24.69
C GLU A 86 -17.13 -10.33 23.17
N ASP A 87 -17.92 -9.63 22.37
CA ASP A 87 -17.99 -9.72 20.91
C ASP A 87 -17.01 -8.80 20.14
N HIS A 88 -16.02 -8.19 20.82
CA HIS A 88 -15.06 -7.22 20.23
C HIS A 88 -15.73 -5.97 19.62
N GLN A 89 -16.92 -5.62 20.11
CA GLN A 89 -17.63 -4.40 19.72
C GLN A 89 -17.37 -3.31 20.75
N LEU A 90 -17.10 -2.09 20.28
CA LEU A 90 -16.91 -0.91 21.11
C LEU A 90 -18.17 -0.62 21.94
N SER A 91 -18.07 -0.72 23.26
CA SER A 91 -19.18 -0.59 24.20
C SER A 91 -19.08 0.63 25.12
N GLY A 92 -17.88 1.16 25.31
CA GLY A 92 -17.64 2.35 26.12
C GLY A 92 -16.46 3.18 25.62
N ILE A 93 -16.54 4.49 25.85
CA ILE A 93 -15.47 5.46 25.56
C ILE A 93 -15.28 6.31 26.80
N SER A 94 -14.08 6.27 27.38
CA SER A 94 -13.71 7.06 28.55
C SER A 94 -12.63 8.07 28.18
N ILE A 95 -12.90 9.37 28.32
CA ILE A 95 -11.88 10.41 28.07
C ILE A 95 -10.95 10.51 29.28
N ILE A 96 -9.65 10.40 29.02
CA ILE A 96 -8.59 10.48 30.02
C ILE A 96 -8.02 11.92 29.99
N PRO A 97 -7.84 12.58 31.15
CA PRO A 97 -7.29 13.92 31.19
C PRO A 97 -5.85 13.92 30.64
N PRO A 98 -5.50 14.90 29.78
CA PRO A 98 -4.17 15.02 29.21
C PRO A 98 -3.14 15.29 30.31
N LYS A 99 -2.03 14.57 30.26
CA LYS A 99 -0.90 14.74 31.16
C LYS A 99 0.24 15.38 30.39
N PRO A 100 1.04 16.26 31.03
CA PRO A 100 2.23 16.80 30.38
C PRO A 100 3.14 15.66 29.94
N LEU A 101 3.53 15.65 28.68
CA LEU A 101 4.53 14.77 28.10
C LEU A 101 5.89 15.16 28.70
N SER A 102 6.13 14.72 29.94
CA SER A 102 7.42 14.83 30.58
C SER A 102 8.44 14.12 29.67
N HIS A 103 9.47 14.84 29.22
CA HIS A 103 10.70 14.24 28.71
C HIS A 103 11.41 13.48 29.84
N LYS A 104 10.82 12.39 30.32
CA LYS A 104 11.35 11.36 31.21
C LYS A 104 10.29 10.27 31.41
N GLU A 105 10.64 9.08 30.93
CA GLU A 105 10.09 7.76 31.29
C GLU A 105 8.61 7.50 30.94
N MET A 106 8.39 6.91 29.76
CA MET A 106 7.35 5.88 29.64
C MET A 106 7.81 4.61 30.39
N PRO A 107 6.87 3.82 30.97
CA PRO A 107 7.19 2.70 31.85
C PRO A 107 8.07 1.64 31.18
N LYS A 108 9.16 1.30 31.87
CA LYS A 108 9.96 0.10 31.65
C LYS A 108 9.08 -1.13 31.90
N GLU A 109 8.86 -1.95 30.87
CA GLU A 109 8.59 -3.36 31.09
C GLU A 109 9.89 -3.98 31.66
N GLN A 110 9.85 -4.36 32.95
CA GLN A 110 10.74 -5.35 33.54
C GLN A 110 10.50 -6.66 32.77
N GLY A 111 11.47 -7.38 32.22
CA GLY A 111 12.82 -7.63 32.72
C GLY A 111 12.90 -9.10 33.16
N GLU A 112 13.09 -10.02 32.21
CA GLU A 112 13.76 -11.30 32.49
C GLU A 112 15.08 -11.34 31.69
N GLU A 113 16.19 -11.34 32.43
CA GLU A 113 17.56 -11.39 31.91
C GLU A 113 18.04 -12.82 31.65
N LYS A 114 18.76 -13.03 30.53
CA LYS A 114 20.12 -13.61 30.38
C LYS A 114 20.32 -14.28 29.00
N PRO A 115 21.56 -14.46 28.49
CA PRO A 115 22.61 -13.47 28.22
C PRO A 115 23.25 -13.60 26.81
N SER A 116 23.88 -12.54 26.30
CA SER A 116 25.02 -12.49 25.32
C SER A 116 25.00 -13.37 24.06
N VAL A 117 25.00 -12.80 22.83
CA VAL A 117 26.14 -12.45 21.93
C VAL A 117 25.56 -11.64 20.70
N PRO A 118 26.33 -11.12 19.70
CA PRO A 118 26.10 -9.79 19.11
C PRO A 118 25.48 -9.80 17.69
N GLN A 119 25.08 -8.61 17.23
CA GLN A 119 24.68 -8.20 15.86
C GLN A 119 23.20 -8.27 15.49
N ALA A 120 22.56 -7.10 15.38
CA ALA A 120 21.96 -6.53 14.16
C ALA A 120 21.21 -5.21 14.53
N PRO A 121 21.11 -4.22 13.61
CA PRO A 121 20.72 -2.85 13.97
C PRO A 121 19.20 -2.69 14.16
N ASP A 122 18.82 -2.12 15.29
CA ASP A 122 17.44 -1.77 15.62
C ASP A 122 16.92 -0.62 14.75
N LYS A 123 15.85 -0.94 14.01
CA LYS A 123 15.02 0.00 13.25
C LYS A 123 14.17 0.81 14.25
N ASN A 124 14.55 2.07 14.47
CA ASN A 124 13.80 3.20 15.05
C ASN A 124 14.59 3.98 16.13
N LYS A 125 15.77 4.50 15.77
CA LYS A 125 16.29 5.68 16.45
C LYS A 125 15.59 6.90 15.87
N SER A 126 14.61 7.41 16.61
CA SER A 126 14.18 8.79 16.41
C SER A 126 15.36 9.70 16.74
N LEU A 127 15.73 10.60 15.83
CA LEU A 127 16.77 11.61 16.09
C LEU A 127 16.41 12.38 17.37
N THR A 128 17.40 12.60 18.23
CA THR A 128 17.18 13.41 19.44
C THR A 128 16.88 14.87 19.07
N PRO A 129 16.05 15.60 19.84
CA PRO A 129 15.75 17.01 19.57
C PRO A 129 17.00 17.90 19.47
N ALA A 130 18.03 17.61 20.28
CA ALA A 130 19.31 18.30 20.23
C ALA A 130 20.04 18.06 18.89
N ARG A 131 20.03 16.83 18.38
CA ARG A 131 20.62 16.48 17.08
C ARG A 131 19.86 17.13 15.92
N ILE A 132 18.53 17.22 16.00
CA ILE A 132 17.71 17.94 15.01
C ILE A 132 18.10 19.42 14.94
N GLN A 133 18.34 20.06 16.08
CA GLN A 133 18.70 21.47 16.14
C GLN A 133 20.11 21.73 15.63
N GLU A 134 21.05 20.83 15.89
CA GLU A 134 22.41 20.86 15.33
C GLU A 134 22.39 20.70 13.80
N LEU A 135 21.66 19.70 13.30
CA LEU A 135 21.55 19.44 11.86
C LEU A 135 20.87 20.60 11.10
N LYS A 136 19.90 21.28 11.72
CA LYS A 136 19.28 22.48 11.15
C LYS A 136 20.23 23.69 11.03
N GLN A 137 21.41 23.64 11.63
CA GLN A 137 22.43 24.69 11.48
C GLN A 137 23.43 24.38 10.35
N ASN A 138 23.39 23.19 9.77
CA ASN A 138 24.24 22.83 8.64
C ASN A 138 23.69 23.45 7.35
N GLU A 139 24.52 24.22 6.63
CA GLU A 139 24.16 24.86 5.37
C GLU A 139 23.68 23.86 4.31
N GLU A 140 24.29 22.67 4.24
CA GLU A 140 23.91 21.62 3.30
C GLU A 140 22.50 21.10 3.57
N ILE A 141 22.12 20.97 4.84
CA ILE A 141 20.80 20.52 5.26
C ILE A 141 19.76 21.62 5.03
N ILE A 142 20.12 22.89 5.29
CA ILE A 142 19.23 24.02 5.00
C ILE A 142 18.92 24.07 3.49
N GLN A 143 19.94 23.90 2.64
CA GLN A 143 19.75 23.84 1.18
C GLN A 143 18.88 22.64 0.78
N LEU A 144 19.14 21.46 1.33
CA LEU A 144 18.34 20.27 1.08
C LEU A 144 16.86 20.47 1.46
N LEU A 145 16.58 21.03 2.63
CA LEU A 145 15.21 21.32 3.07
C LEU A 145 14.53 22.32 2.14
N TYR A 146 15.23 23.36 1.70
CA TYR A 146 14.70 24.34 0.75
C TYR A 146 14.37 23.70 -0.61
N ILE A 147 15.28 22.88 -1.14
CA ILE A 147 15.07 22.15 -2.41
C ILE A 147 13.89 21.18 -2.28
N ALA A 148 13.79 20.48 -1.15
CA ALA A 148 12.66 19.59 -0.87
C ALA A 148 11.32 20.34 -0.85
N GLU A 149 11.25 21.55 -0.28
CA GLU A 149 10.06 22.41 -0.35
C GLU A 149 9.67 22.77 -1.78
N GLN A 150 10.65 23.11 -2.64
CA GLN A 150 10.41 23.43 -4.04
C GLN A 150 9.83 22.23 -4.81
N TYR A 151 10.40 21.04 -4.64
CA TYR A 151 9.91 19.83 -5.30
C TYR A 151 8.51 19.41 -4.82
N LEU A 152 8.24 19.52 -3.52
CA LEU A 152 6.94 19.16 -2.96
C LEU A 152 5.87 20.22 -3.21
N GLY A 153 6.26 21.46 -3.49
CA GLY A 153 5.36 22.59 -3.74
C GLY A 153 4.59 23.05 -2.51
N LYS A 154 5.14 22.78 -1.32
CA LYS A 154 4.57 23.16 -0.02
C LYS A 154 5.70 23.36 1.00
N THR A 155 5.41 24.11 2.05
CA THR A 155 6.28 24.19 3.23
C THR A 155 6.35 22.83 3.92
N LEU A 156 7.53 22.43 4.36
CA LEU A 156 7.72 21.15 5.04
C LEU A 156 7.12 21.19 6.46
N SER A 157 6.37 20.15 6.83
CA SER A 157 5.93 19.98 8.22
C SER A 157 7.08 19.54 9.14
N PRO A 158 6.96 19.71 10.46
CA PRO A 158 7.98 19.23 11.41
C PRO A 158 8.30 17.74 11.26
N THR A 159 7.27 16.93 10.98
CA THR A 159 7.43 15.49 10.71
C THR A 159 8.20 15.24 9.42
N GLU A 160 7.95 16.02 8.37
CA GLU A 160 8.65 15.88 7.09
C GLU A 160 10.13 16.25 7.23
N ILE A 161 10.41 17.33 7.96
CA ILE A 161 11.79 17.73 8.30
C ILE A 161 12.47 16.61 9.09
N GLN A 162 11.83 16.05 10.11
CA GLN A 162 12.39 14.93 10.87
C GLN A 162 12.71 13.72 9.99
N LYS A 163 11.86 13.39 9.02
CA LYS A 163 12.09 12.28 8.09
C LYS A 163 13.27 12.56 7.14
N LEU A 164 13.38 13.78 6.61
CA LEU A 164 14.51 14.17 5.77
C LEU A 164 15.83 14.13 6.56
N LEU A 165 15.82 14.60 7.80
CA LEU A 165 16.98 14.51 8.70
C LEU A 165 17.32 13.05 9.05
N PHE A 166 16.32 12.19 9.20
CA PHE A 166 16.52 10.76 9.39
C PHE A 166 17.21 10.10 8.18
N PHE A 167 16.84 10.47 6.95
CA PHE A 167 17.53 9.95 5.76
C PHE A 167 19.00 10.36 5.72
N TYR A 168 19.31 11.58 6.15
CA TYR A 168 20.68 12.08 6.20
C TYR A 168 21.50 11.45 7.33
N ASP A 169 20.98 11.44 8.57
CA ASP A 169 21.76 11.07 9.76
C ASP A 169 21.77 9.56 10.03
N GLU A 170 20.64 8.86 9.80
CA GLU A 170 20.51 7.43 10.14
C GLU A 170 20.70 6.51 8.92
N LEU A 171 20.17 6.90 7.74
CA LEU A 171 20.43 6.15 6.50
C LEU A 171 21.75 6.54 5.84
N HIS A 172 22.42 7.59 6.35
CA HIS A 172 23.68 8.13 5.83
C HIS A 172 23.61 8.46 4.33
N PHE A 173 22.45 8.91 3.85
CA PHE A 173 22.32 9.38 2.47
C PHE A 173 22.97 10.76 2.34
N SER A 174 23.69 10.98 1.24
CA SER A 174 24.18 12.32 0.90
C SER A 174 23.01 13.25 0.55
N ALA A 175 23.21 14.56 0.67
CA ALA A 175 22.19 15.54 0.29
C ALA A 175 21.75 15.35 -1.17
N ASP A 176 22.70 15.14 -2.09
CA ASP A 176 22.42 14.86 -3.51
C ASP A 176 21.55 13.60 -3.72
N LEU A 177 21.74 12.56 -2.90
CA LEU A 177 20.95 11.33 -3.00
C LEU A 177 19.52 11.54 -2.47
N ILE A 178 19.37 12.33 -1.40
CA ILE A 178 18.06 12.68 -0.86
C ILE A 178 17.32 13.61 -1.83
N GLU A 179 18.01 14.55 -2.48
CA GLU A 179 17.42 15.37 -3.54
C GLU A 179 16.91 14.48 -4.68
N TYR A 180 17.75 13.60 -5.21
CA TYR A 180 17.36 12.69 -6.28
C TYR A 180 16.22 11.75 -5.88
N LEU A 181 16.19 11.30 -4.63
CA LEU A 181 15.07 10.52 -4.08
C LEU A 181 13.75 11.29 -4.15
N ILE A 182 13.75 12.56 -3.74
CA ILE A 182 12.56 13.41 -3.78
C ILE A 182 12.15 13.68 -5.23
N GLU A 183 13.10 14.03 -6.11
CA GLU A 183 12.86 14.22 -7.55
C GLU A 183 12.24 12.96 -8.18
N TYR A 184 12.79 11.79 -7.86
CA TYR A 184 12.29 10.50 -8.32
C TYR A 184 10.85 10.27 -7.86
N CYS A 185 10.53 10.45 -6.59
CA CYS A 185 9.17 10.25 -6.10
C CYS A 185 8.17 11.25 -6.73
N VAL A 186 8.57 12.53 -6.86
CA VAL A 186 7.72 13.59 -7.43
C VAL A 186 7.48 13.38 -8.93
N SER A 187 8.50 12.99 -9.70
CA SER A 187 8.36 12.66 -11.13
C SER A 187 7.43 11.47 -11.38
N HIS A 188 7.31 10.56 -10.40
CA HIS A 188 6.37 9.45 -10.43
C HIS A 188 5.00 9.80 -9.81
N SER A 189 4.70 11.09 -9.64
CA SER A 189 3.44 11.60 -9.07
C SER A 189 3.18 11.25 -7.60
N HIS A 190 4.20 10.84 -6.85
CA HIS A 190 4.09 10.53 -5.43
C HIS A 190 4.79 11.60 -4.57
N LYS A 191 4.00 12.56 -4.06
CA LYS A 191 4.49 13.67 -3.20
C LYS A 191 4.37 13.40 -1.68
N SER A 192 3.93 12.21 -1.28
CA SER A 192 3.73 11.86 0.12
C SER A 192 5.06 11.51 0.79
N ILE A 193 5.37 12.14 1.93
CA ILE A 193 6.58 11.82 2.70
C ILE A 193 6.64 10.35 3.14
N ARG A 194 5.48 9.72 3.38
CA ARG A 194 5.41 8.29 3.72
C ARG A 194 5.84 7.41 2.55
N TYR A 195 5.54 7.83 1.32
CA TYR A 195 6.02 7.12 0.12
C TYR A 195 7.53 7.33 -0.07
N ILE A 196 8.00 8.57 0.08
CA ILE A 196 9.42 8.91 0.02
C ILE A 196 10.22 8.09 1.05
N GLU A 197 9.72 7.97 2.28
CA GLU A 197 10.30 7.14 3.33
C GLU A 197 10.37 5.66 2.93
N LYS A 198 9.32 5.11 2.33
CA LYS A 198 9.32 3.72 1.88
C LYS A 198 10.40 3.48 0.81
N VAL A 199 10.55 4.40 -0.14
CA VAL A 199 11.59 4.31 -1.18
C VAL A 199 12.98 4.48 -0.56
N ALA A 200 13.15 5.40 0.40
CA ALA A 200 14.41 5.59 1.12
C ALA A 200 14.85 4.31 1.85
N LEU A 201 13.92 3.66 2.56
CA LEU A 201 14.19 2.41 3.25
C LEU A 201 14.55 1.29 2.27
N ALA A 202 13.84 1.19 1.14
CA ALA A 202 14.17 0.20 0.10
C ALA A 202 15.57 0.43 -0.48
N TRP A 203 15.95 1.68 -0.77
CA TRP A 203 17.30 2.02 -1.24
C TRP A 203 18.37 1.69 -0.20
N SER A 204 18.09 1.92 1.08
CA SER A 204 19.00 1.53 2.17
C SER A 204 19.16 0.01 2.27
N GLU A 205 18.07 -0.76 2.14
CA GLU A 205 18.10 -2.24 2.14
C GLU A 205 18.88 -2.80 0.93
N GLU A 206 18.77 -2.15 -0.23
CA GLU A 206 19.55 -2.45 -1.44
C GLU A 206 20.99 -1.89 -1.39
N LYS A 207 21.38 -1.23 -0.29
CA LYS A 207 22.69 -0.59 -0.09
C LYS A 207 23.06 0.44 -1.17
N ILE A 208 22.06 1.15 -1.67
CA ILE A 208 22.23 2.26 -2.60
C ILE A 208 22.71 3.48 -1.81
N THR A 209 23.96 3.89 -2.04
CA THR A 209 24.59 5.03 -1.34
C THR A 209 24.94 6.19 -2.26
N THR A 210 24.73 6.06 -3.57
CA THR A 210 25.07 7.09 -4.56
C THR A 210 23.93 7.32 -5.55
N VAL A 211 23.84 8.54 -6.08
CA VAL A 211 22.87 8.91 -7.13
C VAL A 211 22.99 8.01 -8.36
N GLN A 212 24.22 7.61 -8.73
CA GLN A 212 24.44 6.74 -9.88
C GLN A 212 23.86 5.34 -9.65
N MET A 213 24.08 4.75 -8.47
CA MET A 213 23.47 3.46 -8.11
C MET A 213 21.94 3.55 -8.09
N ALA A 214 21.38 4.65 -7.57
CA ALA A 214 19.95 4.89 -7.56
C ALA A 214 19.38 4.98 -8.99
N LYS A 215 20.05 5.72 -9.89
CA LYS A 215 19.68 5.80 -11.31
C LYS A 215 19.72 4.44 -12.00
N GLU A 216 20.72 3.61 -11.72
CA GLU A 216 20.83 2.26 -12.28
C GLU A 216 19.74 1.32 -11.76
N ALA A 217 19.44 1.37 -10.46
CA ALA A 217 18.35 0.61 -9.86
C ALA A 217 16.98 1.04 -10.42
N SER A 218 16.70 2.35 -10.42
CA SER A 218 15.49 2.92 -11.01
C SER A 218 15.37 2.59 -12.51
N SER A 219 16.47 2.64 -13.28
CA SER A 219 16.47 2.32 -14.70
C SER A 219 16.14 0.84 -14.97
N ARG A 220 16.66 -0.08 -14.15
CA ARG A 220 16.37 -1.51 -14.25
C ARG A 220 14.91 -1.82 -13.98
N TYR A 221 14.37 -1.38 -12.84
CA TYR A 221 12.97 -1.61 -12.48
C TYR A 221 12.01 -0.97 -13.48
N ASN A 222 12.31 0.26 -13.90
CA ASN A 222 11.47 0.94 -14.88
C ASN A 222 11.46 0.20 -16.22
N LYS A 223 12.63 -0.29 -16.68
CA LYS A 223 12.72 -1.11 -17.91
C LYS A 223 11.96 -2.42 -17.79
N GLU A 224 12.08 -3.12 -16.67
CA GLU A 224 11.41 -4.41 -16.44
C GLU A 224 9.88 -4.24 -16.45
N TYR A 225 9.34 -3.29 -15.69
CA TYR A 225 7.91 -3.02 -15.66
C TYR A 225 7.37 -2.55 -17.00
N PHE A 226 8.06 -1.63 -17.69
CA PHE A 226 7.63 -1.22 -19.02
C PHE A 226 7.69 -2.35 -20.05
N THR A 227 8.65 -3.27 -19.91
CA THR A 227 8.73 -4.45 -20.76
C THR A 227 7.51 -5.36 -20.55
N ILE A 228 7.09 -5.55 -19.30
CA ILE A 228 5.89 -6.31 -18.95
C ILE A 228 4.62 -5.61 -19.48
N LEU A 229 4.49 -4.30 -19.24
CA LEU A 229 3.36 -3.50 -19.76
C LEU A 229 3.25 -3.60 -21.28
N LYS A 230 4.37 -3.46 -21.98
CA LYS A 230 4.44 -3.58 -23.43
C LYS A 230 4.02 -4.97 -23.91
N ALA A 231 4.39 -6.03 -23.20
CA ALA A 231 3.96 -7.39 -23.50
C ALA A 231 2.45 -7.62 -23.26
N LEU A 232 1.85 -6.88 -22.31
CA LEU A 232 0.39 -6.85 -22.10
C LEU A 232 -0.35 -5.94 -23.08
N GLY A 233 0.35 -5.24 -23.99
CA GLY A 233 -0.24 -4.31 -24.94
C GLY A 233 -0.53 -2.92 -24.36
N ILE A 234 -0.02 -2.61 -23.16
CA ILE A 234 -0.14 -1.29 -22.52
C ILE A 234 1.10 -0.47 -22.87
N SER A 235 0.90 0.73 -23.40
CA SER A 235 1.98 1.68 -23.70
C SER A 235 1.57 3.11 -23.39
N GLY A 236 2.55 3.99 -23.14
CA GLY A 236 2.32 5.41 -22.96
C GLY A 236 1.82 5.85 -21.58
N ARG A 237 1.82 4.95 -20.58
CA ARG A 237 1.58 5.30 -19.17
C ARG A 237 2.49 4.53 -18.24
N ASN A 238 2.72 5.10 -17.06
CA ASN A 238 3.40 4.43 -15.97
C ASN A 238 2.51 3.32 -15.35
N PRO A 239 3.12 2.26 -14.79
CA PRO A 239 2.38 1.25 -14.03
C PRO A 239 1.79 1.87 -12.75
N VAL A 240 0.62 1.39 -12.36
CA VAL A 240 -0.06 1.76 -11.11
C VAL A 240 0.49 0.91 -9.95
N ASP A 241 0.46 1.41 -8.70
CA ASP A 241 0.96 0.68 -7.51
C ASP A 241 0.48 -0.77 -7.41
N THR A 242 -0.78 -1.04 -7.75
CA THR A 242 -1.35 -2.39 -7.76
C THR A 242 -0.74 -3.28 -8.85
N GLU A 243 -0.44 -2.71 -10.02
CA GLU A 243 0.27 -3.40 -11.12
C GLU A 243 1.73 -3.66 -10.73
N ILE A 244 2.39 -2.69 -10.09
CA ILE A 244 3.77 -2.82 -9.59
C ILE A 244 3.85 -3.97 -8.58
N ALA A 245 2.92 -4.04 -7.63
CA ALA A 245 2.90 -5.12 -6.64
C ALA A 245 2.78 -6.50 -7.30
N ILE A 246 1.91 -6.65 -8.32
CA ILE A 246 1.75 -7.90 -9.06
C ILE A 246 3.02 -8.25 -9.84
N MET A 247 3.63 -7.27 -10.53
CA MET A 247 4.87 -7.48 -11.28
C MET A 247 6.04 -7.84 -10.36
N ASP A 248 6.11 -7.24 -9.18
CA ASP A 248 7.10 -7.57 -8.16
C ASP A 248 6.94 -9.00 -7.65
N THR A 249 5.71 -9.48 -7.45
CA THR A 249 5.46 -10.89 -7.13
C THR A 249 6.01 -11.82 -8.22
N TRP A 250 5.84 -11.49 -9.50
CA TRP A 250 6.36 -12.33 -10.59
C TRP A 250 7.90 -12.34 -10.67
N ILE A 251 8.54 -11.18 -10.48
CA ILE A 251 9.99 -11.03 -10.61
C ILE A 251 10.71 -11.52 -9.35
N LYS A 252 10.27 -11.06 -8.17
CA LYS A 252 10.98 -11.25 -6.90
C LYS A 252 10.53 -12.52 -6.18
N GLU A 253 9.23 -12.74 -6.02
CA GLU A 253 8.72 -13.88 -5.26
C GLU A 253 8.71 -15.18 -6.09
N TYR A 254 8.33 -15.09 -7.36
CA TYR A 254 8.25 -16.26 -8.23
C TYR A 254 9.61 -16.53 -8.90
N GLY A 255 10.47 -15.51 -8.98
CA GLY A 255 11.81 -15.62 -9.56
C GLY A 255 11.78 -15.89 -11.06
N PHE A 256 10.70 -15.51 -11.76
CA PHE A 256 10.60 -15.76 -13.20
C PHE A 256 11.48 -14.81 -13.99
N SER A 257 12.10 -15.34 -15.05
CA SER A 257 12.79 -14.52 -16.03
C SER A 257 11.80 -13.69 -16.85
N MET A 258 12.26 -12.54 -17.35
CA MET A 258 11.46 -11.65 -18.19
C MET A 258 10.84 -12.38 -19.39
N ASP A 259 11.57 -13.33 -19.96
CA ASP A 259 11.16 -14.18 -21.06
C ASP A 259 9.89 -15.02 -20.76
N ILE A 260 9.79 -15.54 -19.55
CA ILE A 260 8.62 -16.31 -19.10
C ILE A 260 7.45 -15.35 -18.87
N ILE A 261 7.70 -14.22 -18.21
CA ILE A 261 6.65 -13.23 -17.91
C ILE A 261 6.05 -12.67 -19.20
N GLN A 262 6.87 -12.31 -20.19
CA GLN A 262 6.41 -11.84 -21.50
C GLN A 262 5.55 -12.87 -22.23
N GLU A 263 5.90 -14.16 -22.15
CA GLU A 263 5.11 -15.24 -22.76
C GLU A 263 3.72 -15.36 -22.10
N ALA A 264 3.64 -15.27 -20.77
CA ALA A 264 2.34 -15.26 -20.07
C ALA A 264 1.50 -14.04 -20.45
N CYS A 265 2.11 -12.86 -20.52
CA CYS A 265 1.46 -11.62 -20.93
C CYS A 265 0.94 -11.70 -22.37
N SER A 266 1.75 -12.23 -23.29
CA SER A 266 1.37 -12.43 -24.69
C SER A 266 0.19 -13.40 -24.83
N ARG A 267 0.19 -14.50 -24.08
CA ARG A 267 -0.92 -15.46 -24.03
C ARG A 267 -2.19 -14.85 -23.48
N THR A 268 -2.05 -13.98 -22.49
CA THR A 268 -3.18 -13.26 -21.90
C THR A 268 -3.87 -12.43 -22.96
N VAL A 269 -3.12 -11.57 -23.66
CA VAL A 269 -3.67 -10.72 -24.72
C VAL A 269 -4.31 -11.57 -25.82
N LEU A 270 -3.69 -12.67 -26.22
CA LEU A 270 -4.20 -13.58 -27.25
C LEU A 270 -5.52 -14.28 -26.84
N GLN A 271 -5.68 -14.62 -25.55
CA GLN A 271 -6.84 -15.39 -25.08
C GLN A 271 -8.01 -14.52 -24.61
N THR A 272 -7.73 -13.38 -23.99
CA THR A 272 -8.78 -12.48 -23.45
C THR A 272 -9.12 -11.34 -24.42
N GLY A 273 -8.24 -11.03 -25.37
CA GLY A 273 -8.36 -9.87 -26.25
C GLY A 273 -8.13 -8.51 -25.57
N GLN A 274 -7.72 -8.50 -24.29
CA GLN A 274 -7.50 -7.28 -23.48
C GLN A 274 -6.32 -7.46 -22.51
N SER A 275 -5.72 -6.35 -22.08
CA SER A 275 -4.64 -6.36 -21.09
C SER A 275 -5.17 -6.70 -19.69
N SER A 276 -4.93 -7.92 -19.20
CA SER A 276 -5.43 -8.39 -17.89
C SER A 276 -4.32 -8.96 -17.00
N PHE A 277 -3.87 -8.18 -16.02
CA PHE A 277 -2.88 -8.62 -15.04
C PHE A 277 -3.34 -9.83 -14.23
N GLN A 278 -4.61 -9.89 -13.85
CA GLN A 278 -5.17 -11.04 -13.09
C GLN A 278 -5.15 -12.34 -13.92
N TYR A 279 -5.36 -12.25 -15.23
CA TYR A 279 -5.30 -13.43 -16.09
C TYR A 279 -3.86 -13.90 -16.29
N ALA A 280 -2.93 -12.96 -16.52
CA ALA A 280 -1.50 -13.26 -16.60
C ALA A 280 -0.99 -13.89 -15.30
N ASP A 281 -1.43 -13.37 -14.14
CA ASP A 281 -1.07 -13.90 -12.83
C ASP A 281 -1.54 -15.35 -12.63
N LYS A 282 -2.74 -15.70 -13.11
CA LYS A 282 -3.23 -17.10 -13.09
C LYS A 282 -2.36 -18.04 -13.93
N ILE A 283 -1.89 -17.59 -15.09
CA ILE A 283 -0.96 -18.38 -15.93
C ILE A 283 0.35 -18.60 -15.17
N LEU A 284 0.95 -17.52 -14.66
CA LEU A 284 2.24 -17.56 -13.97
C LEU A 284 2.17 -18.36 -12.67
N THR A 285 1.09 -18.24 -11.89
CA THR A 285 0.84 -19.08 -10.71
C THR A 285 0.74 -20.56 -11.11
N GLY A 286 0.05 -20.86 -12.21
CA GLY A 286 -0.03 -22.22 -12.75
C GLY A 286 1.33 -22.80 -13.17
N TRP A 287 2.22 -21.96 -13.71
CA TRP A 287 3.59 -22.34 -14.06
C TRP A 287 4.48 -22.48 -12.83
N LYS A 288 4.31 -21.63 -11.80
CA LYS A 288 5.03 -21.72 -10.53
C LYS A 288 4.74 -23.05 -9.85
N ASN A 289 3.46 -23.43 -9.78
CA ASN A 289 3.03 -24.70 -9.20
C ASN A 289 3.57 -25.93 -9.94
N LYS A 290 3.96 -25.77 -11.21
CA LYS A 290 4.57 -26.80 -12.05
C LYS A 290 6.09 -26.68 -12.16
N ASN A 291 6.71 -25.78 -11.37
CA ASN A 291 8.15 -25.54 -11.32
C ASN A 291 8.78 -25.24 -12.71
N VAL A 292 8.08 -24.47 -13.53
CA VAL A 292 8.62 -23.98 -14.82
C VAL A 292 9.83 -23.07 -14.56
N LYS A 293 10.96 -23.34 -15.23
CA LYS A 293 12.17 -22.50 -15.14
C LYS A 293 12.65 -21.99 -16.49
N SER A 294 12.16 -22.57 -17.58
CA SER A 294 12.52 -22.19 -18.95
C SER A 294 11.32 -22.21 -19.89
N LYS A 295 11.42 -21.49 -21.01
CA LYS A 295 10.46 -21.55 -22.13
C LYS A 295 10.25 -22.97 -22.65
N ASN A 296 11.26 -23.83 -22.56
CA ASN A 296 11.13 -25.23 -22.94
C ASN A 296 10.14 -25.99 -22.05
N ASP A 297 10.12 -25.71 -20.75
CA ASP A 297 9.19 -26.35 -19.82
C ASP A 297 7.74 -25.94 -20.15
N ILE A 298 7.54 -24.68 -20.56
CA ILE A 298 6.24 -24.20 -21.03
C ILE A 298 5.79 -24.98 -22.27
N ALA A 299 6.69 -25.20 -23.24
CA ALA A 299 6.37 -25.96 -24.45
C ALA A 299 5.99 -27.42 -24.14
N VAL A 300 6.68 -28.06 -23.18
CA VAL A 300 6.33 -29.41 -22.71
C VAL A 300 4.94 -29.42 -22.07
N LEU A 301 4.64 -28.46 -21.20
CA LEU A 301 3.33 -28.33 -20.56
C LEU A 301 2.21 -28.09 -21.58
N ASP A 302 2.48 -27.30 -22.63
CA ASP A 302 1.52 -27.05 -23.70
C ASP A 302 1.25 -28.32 -24.53
N ALA A 303 2.30 -29.11 -24.82
CA ALA A 303 2.16 -30.38 -25.51
C ALA A 303 1.32 -31.37 -24.69
N GLU A 304 1.55 -31.45 -23.38
CA GLU A 304 0.74 -32.27 -22.47
C GLU A 304 -0.72 -31.78 -22.41
N HIS A 305 -0.94 -30.47 -22.34
CA HIS A 305 -2.28 -29.91 -22.30
C HIS A 305 -3.03 -30.17 -23.62
N LYS A 306 -2.36 -30.02 -24.77
CA LYS A 306 -2.92 -30.34 -26.09
C LYS A 306 -3.28 -31.82 -26.18
N LYS A 307 -2.41 -32.72 -25.69
CA LYS A 307 -2.68 -34.17 -25.65
C LYS A 307 -3.89 -34.49 -24.76
N ARG A 308 -3.95 -33.95 -23.54
CA ARG A 308 -5.10 -34.13 -22.64
C ARG A 308 -6.40 -33.60 -23.24
N ARG A 309 -6.35 -32.49 -23.99
CA ARG A 309 -7.52 -31.93 -24.68
C ARG A 309 -7.99 -32.83 -25.83
N LEU A 310 -7.07 -33.48 -26.54
CA LEU A 310 -7.41 -34.48 -27.57
C LEU A 310 -7.96 -35.77 -26.95
N ASP A 311 -7.42 -36.20 -25.80
CA ASP A 311 -7.89 -37.39 -25.07
C ASP A 311 -9.25 -37.17 -24.37
N ARG A 312 -9.55 -35.92 -23.96
CA ARG A 312 -10.85 -35.50 -23.38
C ARG A 312 -11.85 -34.96 -24.41
N ALA A 313 -11.47 -34.81 -25.68
CA ALA A 313 -12.45 -34.56 -26.72
C ALA A 313 -13.47 -35.70 -26.64
N PRO A 314 -14.79 -35.43 -26.67
CA PRO A 314 -15.77 -36.49 -26.55
C PRO A 314 -15.48 -37.49 -27.67
N ARG A 315 -14.98 -38.68 -27.31
CA ARG A 315 -15.17 -39.85 -28.16
C ARG A 315 -16.66 -39.86 -28.39
N ARG A 316 -17.10 -39.53 -29.60
CA ARG A 316 -18.47 -39.75 -30.04
C ARG A 316 -18.74 -41.22 -29.75
N GLN A 317 -19.34 -41.50 -28.60
CA GLN A 317 -19.93 -42.80 -28.35
C GLN A 317 -21.09 -42.83 -29.32
N SER A 318 -20.88 -43.54 -30.44
CA SER A 318 -21.93 -43.89 -31.38
C SER A 318 -22.90 -44.83 -30.66
N THR A 319 -23.79 -44.29 -29.84
CA THR A 319 -24.98 -44.98 -29.38
C THR A 319 -26.14 -44.57 -30.28
N SER A 320 -26.09 -44.99 -31.55
CA SER A 320 -27.27 -44.98 -32.41
C SER A 320 -27.69 -46.42 -32.68
N ALA A 321 -28.79 -46.84 -32.05
CA ALA A 321 -29.57 -47.98 -32.53
C ALA A 321 -29.94 -47.76 -34.00
N PRO A 322 -29.92 -48.79 -34.86
CA PRO A 322 -30.01 -48.60 -36.30
C PRO A 322 -31.47 -48.35 -36.70
N ASN A 323 -31.84 -47.09 -36.92
CA ASN A 323 -33.08 -46.78 -37.62
C ASN A 323 -32.86 -46.98 -39.12
N ARG A 324 -33.65 -47.90 -39.67
CA ARG A 324 -33.61 -48.48 -41.03
C ARG A 324 -33.95 -47.49 -42.17
N PHE A 325 -33.74 -46.19 -41.97
CA PHE A 325 -34.08 -45.12 -42.94
C PHE A 325 -32.91 -44.19 -43.32
N ASN A 326 -31.73 -44.33 -42.67
CA ASN A 326 -30.54 -43.54 -42.97
C ASN A 326 -29.34 -44.43 -43.32
N ASN A 327 -29.50 -45.31 -44.32
CA ASN A 327 -28.45 -46.20 -44.82
C ASN A 327 -27.68 -45.59 -46.01
N PHE A 328 -27.36 -44.30 -45.95
CA PHE A 328 -26.48 -43.64 -46.92
C PHE A 328 -25.14 -43.35 -46.24
N GLN A 329 -24.05 -43.86 -46.81
CA GLN A 329 -22.71 -43.47 -46.40
C GLN A 329 -22.54 -41.97 -46.60
N GLN A 330 -22.47 -41.24 -45.49
CA GLN A 330 -22.05 -39.85 -45.49
C GLN A 330 -20.57 -39.85 -45.90
N ARG A 331 -20.26 -39.25 -47.05
CA ARG A 331 -18.88 -39.20 -47.57
C ARG A 331 -18.06 -38.29 -46.65
N ASP A 332 -17.12 -38.89 -45.92
CA ASP A 332 -16.06 -38.14 -45.26
C ASP A 332 -15.09 -37.67 -46.36
N TYR A 333 -15.11 -36.37 -46.64
CA TYR A 333 -14.13 -35.74 -47.52
C TYR A 333 -12.97 -35.22 -46.65
N ASP A 334 -11.79 -35.80 -46.82
CA ASP A 334 -10.54 -35.28 -46.27
C ASP A 334 -10.04 -34.14 -47.18
N PHE A 335 -10.41 -32.91 -46.82
CA PHE A 335 -10.08 -31.71 -47.60
C PHE A 335 -8.57 -31.48 -47.71
N ASP A 336 -7.77 -31.92 -46.74
CA ASP A 336 -6.31 -31.76 -46.75
C ASP A 336 -5.66 -32.69 -47.80
N GLU A 337 -6.25 -33.87 -48.04
CA GLU A 337 -5.80 -34.78 -49.10
C GLU A 337 -6.14 -34.25 -50.50
N TYR A 338 -7.32 -33.65 -50.67
CA TYR A 338 -7.73 -33.04 -51.94
C TYR A 338 -6.90 -31.80 -52.28
N GLU A 339 -6.57 -30.97 -51.29
CA GLU A 339 -5.72 -29.80 -51.49
C GLU A 339 -4.30 -30.19 -51.95
N LYS A 340 -3.72 -31.24 -51.34
CA LYS A 340 -2.42 -31.80 -51.79
C LYS A 340 -2.47 -32.37 -53.21
N ARG A 341 -3.58 -32.98 -53.62
CA ARG A 341 -3.75 -33.51 -54.99
C ARG A 341 -3.98 -32.40 -56.03
N LEU A 342 -4.54 -31.26 -55.62
CA LEU A 342 -4.73 -30.08 -56.47
C LEU A 342 -3.41 -29.32 -56.71
N LEU A 343 -2.55 -29.26 -55.70
CA LEU A 343 -1.26 -28.57 -55.77
C LEU A 343 -0.16 -29.40 -56.45
N ASN A 344 -0.34 -30.72 -56.61
CA ASN A 344 0.58 -31.62 -57.29
C ASN A 344 0.14 -31.99 -58.72
N LYS A 345 -0.35 -31.01 -59.50
CA LYS A 345 -0.56 -31.17 -60.94
C LYS A 345 0.29 -30.21 -61.76
#